data_AF-A0A962Z527-F1
#
_entry.id   AF-A0A962Z527-F1
#
_cell.length_a   1.000
_cell.length_b   1.000
_cell.length_c   1.000
_cell.angle_alpha   90.00
_cell.angle_beta   90.00
_cell.angle_gamma   90.00
#
_symmetry.space_group_name_H-M   'P 1'
#
loop_
_entity.id
_entity.type
_entity.pdbx_description
1 polymer ?
#
loop_
_entity_poly.entity_id
_entity_poly.type
_entity_poly.pdbx_seq_one_letter_code
_entity_poly.pdbx_strand_id
1 'polypeptide(L)'
;RAANLAAPKGSEFLPGMKTILTRTLPEGGTFKRQPLTILAGYLFHIGLLVSLLLFIPHIELFRETFGFGWPGLPNPIVDAAAVLGIVGLLAALWNRLTNPVMKLLSDKEDYLVWVLTFLPLLTGYLAYHRMINPYPLAMGLHILSIELLLVLFPFTKLMHTFTLFLARWYNGAMSGRRGVES
;
A
#
# COMPACT_ATOMS: atom_id res chain seq x y z
N ARG A 1 -4.43 -9.50 -29.01
CA ARG A 1 -3.65 -10.74 -28.73
C ARG A 1 -4.38 -11.88 -29.45
N ALA A 2 -3.69 -12.74 -30.20
CA ALA A 2 -4.33 -13.89 -30.86
C ALA A 2 -4.93 -14.85 -29.81
N ALA A 3 -6.07 -15.48 -30.14
CA ALA A 3 -6.70 -16.45 -29.25
C ALA A 3 -5.78 -17.65 -29.00
N ASN A 4 -5.56 -18.01 -27.74
CA ASN A 4 -4.80 -19.22 -27.41
C ASN A 4 -5.70 -20.44 -27.57
N LEU A 5 -5.57 -21.11 -28.72
CA LEU A 5 -6.33 -22.29 -29.12
C LEU A 5 -5.78 -23.60 -28.52
N ALA A 6 -4.67 -23.54 -27.76
CA ALA A 6 -4.13 -24.74 -27.13
C ALA A 6 -5.09 -25.29 -26.06
N ALA A 7 -5.25 -26.61 -26.06
CA ALA A 7 -6.00 -27.32 -25.03
C ALA A 7 -5.39 -27.02 -23.63
N PRO A 8 -6.22 -26.74 -22.62
CA PRO A 8 -5.73 -26.54 -21.26
C PRO A 8 -5.04 -27.81 -20.76
N LYS A 9 -3.82 -27.66 -20.23
CA LYS A 9 -3.02 -28.76 -19.66
C LYS A 9 -3.26 -28.96 -18.16
N GLY A 10 -4.02 -28.06 -17.51
CA GLY A 10 -4.32 -28.08 -16.08
C GLY A 10 -5.44 -27.13 -15.70
N SER A 11 -5.79 -27.12 -14.40
CA SER A 11 -6.80 -26.22 -13.83
C SER A 11 -6.27 -24.78 -13.73
N GLU A 12 -7.13 -23.80 -14.03
CA GLU A 12 -6.79 -22.38 -13.91
C GLU A 12 -7.09 -21.83 -12.51
N PHE A 13 -8.21 -22.26 -11.92
CA PHE A 13 -8.75 -21.66 -10.71
C PHE A 13 -7.86 -21.91 -9.47
N LEU A 14 -7.48 -23.18 -9.24
CA LEU A 14 -6.68 -23.58 -8.07
C LEU A 14 -5.28 -22.94 -8.08
N PRO A 15 -4.51 -22.99 -9.19
CA PRO A 15 -3.24 -22.27 -9.27
C PRO A 15 -3.41 -20.76 -9.11
N GLY A 16 -4.43 -20.16 -9.72
CA GLY A 16 -4.75 -18.74 -9.55
C GLY A 16 -4.93 -18.35 -8.07
N MET A 17 -5.74 -19.10 -7.32
CA MET A 17 -5.94 -18.85 -5.89
C MET A 17 -4.66 -19.07 -5.07
N LYS A 18 -3.90 -20.13 -5.38
CA LYS A 18 -2.62 -20.41 -4.70
C LYS A 18 -1.65 -19.23 -4.84
N THR A 19 -1.50 -18.69 -6.04
CA THR A 19 -0.57 -17.60 -6.34
C THR A 19 -0.90 -16.30 -5.61
N ILE A 20 -2.19 -16.02 -5.33
CA ILE A 20 -2.59 -14.86 -4.53
C ILE A 20 -1.90 -14.90 -3.15
N LEU A 21 -1.91 -16.08 -2.52
CA LEU A 21 -1.41 -16.28 -1.16
C LEU A 21 0.11 -16.48 -1.14
N THR A 22 0.64 -17.38 -1.98
CA THR A 22 2.05 -17.80 -1.92
C THR A 22 3.04 -16.73 -2.34
N ARG A 23 2.64 -15.80 -3.21
CA ARG A 23 3.52 -14.75 -3.77
C ARG A 23 3.53 -13.46 -2.96
N THR A 24 3.16 -13.51 -1.67
CA THR A 24 3.11 -12.32 -0.79
C THR A 24 4.45 -12.00 -0.15
N LEU A 25 5.31 -13.00 0.07
CA LEU A 25 6.62 -12.79 0.66
C LEU A 25 7.69 -12.56 -0.42
N PRO A 26 8.67 -11.67 -0.19
CA PRO A 26 9.75 -11.43 -1.13
C PRO A 26 10.64 -12.68 -1.26
N GLU A 27 10.99 -13.01 -2.49
CA GLU A 27 11.99 -14.04 -2.74
C GLU A 27 13.35 -13.61 -2.19
N GLY A 28 14.11 -14.56 -1.62
CA GLY A 28 15.39 -14.26 -0.98
C GLY A 28 16.42 -13.59 -1.90
N GLY A 29 16.35 -13.85 -3.22
CA GLY A 29 17.20 -13.19 -4.22
C GLY A 29 16.89 -11.69 -4.39
N THR A 30 15.62 -11.32 -4.27
CA THR A 30 15.17 -9.92 -4.39
C THR A 30 15.58 -9.11 -3.16
N PHE A 31 15.49 -9.71 -1.97
CA PHE A 31 15.93 -9.07 -0.72
C PHE A 31 17.42 -8.73 -0.72
N LYS A 32 18.26 -9.62 -1.25
CA LYS A 32 19.71 -9.36 -1.37
C LYS A 32 20.03 -8.20 -2.32
N ARG A 33 19.20 -7.95 -3.33
CA ARG A 33 19.44 -6.92 -4.35
C ARG A 33 18.88 -5.55 -3.99
N GLN A 34 17.72 -5.52 -3.31
CA GLN A 34 17.03 -4.26 -2.97
C GLN A 34 16.45 -4.29 -1.54
N PRO A 35 17.29 -4.45 -0.51
CA PRO A 35 16.82 -4.61 0.87
C PRO A 35 16.07 -3.37 1.36
N LEU A 36 16.56 -2.17 1.02
CA LEU A 36 15.95 -0.92 1.46
C LEU A 36 14.56 -0.73 0.85
N THR A 37 14.37 -1.02 -0.44
CA THR A 37 13.05 -0.96 -1.09
C THR A 37 12.04 -1.85 -0.38
N ILE A 38 12.45 -3.07 -0.02
CA ILE A 38 11.57 -4.04 0.64
C ILE A 38 11.25 -3.60 2.06
N LEU A 39 12.27 -3.25 2.85
CA LEU A 39 12.08 -2.83 4.24
C LEU A 39 11.25 -1.56 4.33
N ALA A 40 11.58 -0.54 3.55
CA ALA A 40 10.82 0.70 3.49
C ALA A 40 9.38 0.46 3.04
N GLY A 41 9.18 -0.42 2.05
CA GLY A 41 7.86 -0.84 1.61
C GLY A 41 7.05 -1.49 2.72
N TYR A 42 7.61 -2.46 3.45
CA TYR A 42 6.92 -3.12 4.57
C TYR A 42 6.62 -2.15 5.71
N LEU A 43 7.58 -1.33 6.12
CA LEU A 43 7.38 -0.33 7.18
C LEU A 43 6.25 0.64 6.82
N PHE A 44 6.24 1.14 5.58
CA PHE A 44 5.16 2.00 5.09
C PHE A 44 3.80 1.29 5.12
N HIS A 45 3.68 0.11 4.50
CA HIS A 45 2.37 -0.54 4.38
C HIS A 45 1.82 -1.01 5.73
N ILE A 46 2.67 -1.57 6.60
CA ILE A 46 2.26 -1.97 7.95
C ILE A 46 1.86 -0.73 8.74
N GLY A 47 2.66 0.34 8.71
CA GLY A 47 2.35 1.61 9.36
C GLY A 47 1.01 2.17 8.90
N LEU A 48 0.82 2.30 7.59
CA LEU A 48 -0.42 2.78 6.98
C LEU A 48 -1.64 1.95 7.39
N LEU A 49 -1.56 0.61 7.27
CA LEU A 49 -2.69 -0.26 7.56
C LEU A 49 -3.06 -0.25 9.05
N VAL A 50 -2.06 -0.22 9.94
CA VAL A 50 -2.30 -0.09 11.38
C VAL A 50 -2.93 1.27 11.70
N SER A 51 -2.40 2.36 11.16
CA SER A 51 -2.96 3.71 11.40
C SER A 51 -4.36 3.88 10.82
N LEU A 52 -4.64 3.34 9.64
CA LEU A 52 -5.94 3.46 8.98
C LEU A 52 -7.00 2.56 9.60
N LEU A 53 -6.66 1.29 9.88
CA LEU A 53 -7.67 0.30 10.30
C LEU A 53 -7.74 0.15 11.81
N LEU A 54 -6.66 0.35 12.57
CA LEU A 54 -6.63 0.02 14.00
C LEU A 54 -6.61 1.24 14.92
N PHE A 55 -6.67 2.45 14.36
CA PHE A 55 -6.77 3.67 15.13
C PHE A 55 -8.22 4.04 15.45
N ILE A 56 -8.51 4.36 16.72
CA ILE A 56 -9.88 4.60 17.21
C ILE A 56 -10.63 5.67 16.39
N PRO A 57 -10.06 6.84 16.05
CA PRO A 57 -10.76 7.84 15.23
C PRO A 57 -11.20 7.33 13.86
N HIS A 58 -10.39 6.49 13.20
CA HIS A 58 -10.78 5.90 11.92
C HIS A 58 -11.88 4.85 12.10
N ILE A 59 -11.79 4.02 13.15
CA ILE A 59 -12.83 3.04 13.47
C ILE A 59 -14.17 3.74 13.74
N GLU A 60 -14.14 4.87 14.45
CA GLU A 60 -15.36 5.64 14.71
C GLU A 60 -15.93 6.24 13.41
N LEU A 61 -15.08 6.71 12.49
CA LEU A 61 -15.52 7.10 11.14
C LEU A 61 -16.24 5.95 10.43
N PHE A 62 -15.71 4.73 10.48
CA PHE A 62 -16.39 3.55 9.90
C PHE A 62 -17.72 3.25 10.59
N ARG A 63 -17.77 3.40 11.92
CA ARG A 63 -18.97 3.18 12.70
C ARG A 63 -20.07 4.18 12.38
N GLU A 64 -19.73 5.46 12.30
CA GLU A 64 -20.67 6.53 11.96
C GLU A 64 -21.15 6.43 10.51
N THR A 65 -20.29 5.98 9.59
CA THR A 65 -20.63 5.92 8.16
C THR A 65 -21.36 4.64 7.77
N PHE A 66 -20.96 3.48 8.31
CA PHE A 66 -21.44 2.16 7.88
C PHE A 66 -22.16 1.36 8.98
N GLY A 67 -22.19 1.85 10.22
CA GLY A 67 -22.89 1.21 11.34
C GLY A 67 -22.14 0.06 12.01
N PHE A 68 -20.89 -0.22 11.63
CA PHE A 68 -20.07 -1.27 12.24
C PHE A 68 -18.65 -0.79 12.56
N GLY A 69 -18.01 -1.45 13.53
CA GLY A 69 -16.64 -1.16 13.96
C GLY A 69 -16.03 -2.36 14.67
N TRP A 70 -14.74 -2.28 14.98
CA TRP A 70 -13.96 -3.35 15.61
C TRP A 70 -13.04 -2.78 16.70
N PRO A 71 -12.43 -3.63 17.55
CA PRO A 71 -11.50 -3.15 18.57
C PRO A 71 -10.27 -2.48 17.97
N GLY A 72 -9.94 -1.28 18.47
CA GLY A 72 -8.70 -0.58 18.11
C GLY A 72 -7.49 -1.07 18.91
N LEU A 73 -6.31 -0.60 18.51
CA LEU A 73 -5.06 -0.84 19.25
C LEU A 73 -4.76 0.30 20.24
N PRO A 74 -3.95 0.03 21.28
CA PRO A 74 -3.42 1.07 22.16
C PRO A 74 -2.71 2.18 21.38
N ASN A 75 -2.96 3.43 21.76
CA ASN A 75 -2.40 4.61 21.08
C ASN A 75 -0.88 4.54 20.86
N PRO A 76 -0.03 4.10 21.82
CA PRO A 76 1.42 4.02 21.59
C PRO A 76 1.82 3.07 20.44
N ILE A 77 1.04 2.00 20.21
CA ILE A 77 1.32 1.05 19.13
C ILE A 77 0.98 1.68 17.78
N VAL A 78 -0.18 2.33 17.69
CA VAL A 78 -0.62 3.02 16.46
C VAL A 78 0.32 4.18 16.15
N ASP A 79 0.74 4.91 17.17
CA ASP A 79 1.66 6.02 17.05
C ASP A 79 3.04 5.58 16.53
N ALA A 80 3.61 4.54 17.14
CA ALA A 80 4.85 3.92 16.65
C ALA A 80 4.71 3.43 15.20
N ALA A 81 3.58 2.80 14.85
CA ALA A 81 3.31 2.35 13.50
C ALA A 81 3.23 3.52 12.50
N ALA A 82 2.59 4.65 12.87
CA ALA A 82 2.53 5.85 12.05
C ALA A 82 3.94 6.43 11.80
N VAL A 83 4.77 6.53 12.85
CA VAL A 83 6.16 6.98 12.74
C VAL A 83 6.97 6.06 11.83
N LEU A 84 6.87 4.74 12.01
CA LEU A 84 7.53 3.76 11.13
C LEU A 84 7.07 3.90 9.69
N GLY A 85 5.78 4.18 9.46
CA GLY A 85 5.23 4.41 8.13
C GLY A 85 5.81 5.66 7.46
N ILE A 86 5.89 6.76 8.21
CA ILE A 86 6.51 8.03 7.78
C ILE A 86 7.99 7.82 7.46
N VAL A 87 8.74 7.16 8.35
CA VAL A 87 10.16 6.84 8.13
C VAL A 87 10.34 5.93 6.90
N GLY A 88 9.45 4.94 6.71
CA GLY A 88 9.43 4.08 5.54
C GLY A 88 9.27 4.87 4.24
N LEU A 89 8.34 5.82 4.20
CA LEU A 89 8.15 6.70 3.03
C LEU A 89 9.35 7.61 2.78
N LEU A 90 9.94 8.19 3.83
CA LEU A 90 11.15 9.02 3.69
C LEU A 90 12.33 8.19 3.17
N ALA A 91 12.52 6.97 3.68
CA ALA A 91 13.55 6.05 3.20
C ALA A 91 13.32 5.63 1.74
N ALA A 92 12.06 5.37 1.35
CA ALA A 92 11.71 5.06 -0.03
C ALA A 92 12.01 6.21 -0.98
N LEU A 93 11.67 7.46 -0.60
CA LEU A 93 12.00 8.65 -1.39
C LEU A 93 13.51 8.84 -1.49
N TRP A 94 14.23 8.72 -0.36
CA TRP A 94 15.68 8.82 -0.34
C TRP A 94 16.34 7.82 -1.31
N ASN A 95 15.94 6.55 -1.25
CA ASN A 95 16.45 5.52 -2.15
C ASN A 95 16.12 5.82 -3.62
N ARG A 96 14.92 6.35 -3.90
CA ARG A 96 14.53 6.74 -5.25
C ARG A 96 15.38 7.88 -5.81
N LEU A 97 15.78 8.83 -4.97
CA LEU A 97 16.59 9.99 -5.37
C LEU A 97 18.08 9.66 -5.50
N THR A 98 18.59 8.71 -4.70
CA THR A 98 20.02 8.39 -4.61
C THR A 98 20.43 7.19 -5.45
N ASN A 99 19.56 6.20 -5.65
CA ASN A 99 19.86 5.02 -6.43
C ASN A 99 19.75 5.32 -7.94
N PRO A 100 20.83 5.21 -8.74
CA PRO A 100 20.81 5.55 -10.16
C PRO A 100 19.77 4.76 -10.97
N VAL A 101 19.55 3.49 -10.63
CA VAL A 101 18.60 2.62 -11.33
C VAL A 101 17.17 3.04 -11.01
N MET A 102 16.85 3.30 -9.74
CA MET A 102 15.51 3.75 -9.36
C MET A 102 15.21 5.14 -9.92
N LYS A 103 16.18 6.05 -9.87
CA LYS A 103 16.04 7.39 -10.43
C LYS A 103 15.78 7.35 -11.94
N LEU A 104 16.47 6.47 -12.68
CA LEU A 104 16.26 6.29 -14.11
C LEU A 104 14.86 5.74 -14.45
N LEU A 105 14.33 4.85 -13.60
CA LEU A 105 13.01 4.24 -13.78
C LEU A 105 11.86 5.06 -13.20
N SER A 106 12.15 6.13 -12.45
CA SER A 106 11.13 6.94 -11.80
C SER A 106 10.50 7.94 -12.75
N ASP A 107 9.18 8.03 -12.72
CA ASP A 107 8.42 9.06 -13.42
C ASP A 107 7.81 10.07 -12.45
N LYS A 108 7.14 11.09 -13.01
CA LYS A 108 6.45 12.12 -12.22
C LYS A 108 5.35 11.55 -11.32
N GLU A 109 4.72 10.47 -11.77
CA GLU A 109 3.63 9.81 -11.05
C GLU A 109 4.13 9.14 -9.78
N ASP A 110 5.35 8.56 -9.78
CA ASP A 110 5.94 7.98 -8.57
C ASP A 110 6.09 8.99 -7.43
N TYR A 111 6.49 10.23 -7.76
CA TYR A 111 6.61 11.31 -6.78
C TYR A 111 5.24 11.85 -6.36
N LEU A 112 4.29 11.96 -7.30
CA LEU A 112 2.90 12.33 -6.99
C LEU A 112 2.29 11.33 -6.00
N VAL A 113 2.37 10.03 -6.29
CA VAL A 113 1.83 8.97 -5.43
C VAL A 113 2.51 8.95 -4.07
N TRP A 114 3.82 9.21 -4.01
CA TRP A 114 4.51 9.38 -2.74
C TRP A 114 3.94 10.55 -1.92
N VAL A 115 3.71 11.71 -2.53
CA VAL A 115 3.08 12.86 -1.84
C VAL A 115 1.68 12.49 -1.36
N LEU A 116 0.88 11.85 -2.21
CA LEU A 116 -0.50 11.49 -1.89
C LEU A 116 -0.59 10.53 -0.71
N THR A 117 0.35 9.59 -0.55
CA THR A 117 0.36 8.67 0.60
C THR A 117 1.04 9.25 1.84
N PHE A 118 2.05 10.11 1.65
CA PHE A 118 2.77 10.74 2.74
C PHE A 118 1.94 11.79 3.46
N LEU A 119 1.20 12.63 2.74
CA LEU A 119 0.45 13.73 3.33
C LEU A 119 -0.59 13.27 4.36
N PRO A 120 -1.43 12.25 4.12
CA PRO A 120 -2.38 11.77 5.12
C PRO A 120 -1.73 11.25 6.38
N LEU A 121 -0.64 10.48 6.25
CA LEU A 121 0.11 9.98 7.42
C LEU A 121 0.71 11.14 8.21
N LEU A 122 1.37 12.09 7.54
CA LEU A 122 1.98 13.23 8.19
C LEU A 122 0.93 14.12 8.86
N THR A 123 -0.09 14.55 8.13
CA THR A 123 -1.14 15.44 8.67
C THR A 123 -1.93 14.78 9.78
N GLY A 124 -2.21 13.47 9.69
CA GLY A 124 -2.87 12.70 10.75
C GLY A 124 -2.03 12.65 12.03
N TYR A 125 -0.72 12.40 11.88
CA TYR A 125 0.23 12.43 13.00
C TYR A 125 0.31 13.82 13.66
N LEU A 126 0.39 14.88 12.86
CA LEU A 126 0.42 16.27 13.35
C LEU A 126 -0.89 16.64 14.07
N ALA A 127 -2.04 16.20 13.54
CA ALA A 127 -3.35 16.43 14.15
C ALA A 127 -3.50 15.70 15.49
N TYR A 128 -3.06 14.44 15.57
CA TYR A 128 -3.08 13.66 16.81
C TYR A 128 -2.26 14.32 17.92
N HIS A 129 -1.05 14.80 17.59
CA HIS A 129 -0.15 15.47 18.54
C HIS A 129 -0.45 16.94 18.80
N ARG A 130 -1.52 17.50 18.21
CA ARG A 130 -1.89 18.92 18.36
C ARG A 130 -0.76 19.88 17.97
N MET A 131 0.03 19.52 16.96
CA MET A 131 1.18 20.31 16.49
C MET A 131 0.78 21.51 15.61
N ILE A 132 -0.46 21.52 15.10
CA ILE A 132 -1.01 22.62 14.29
C ILE A 132 -2.17 23.25 15.06
N ASN A 133 -2.13 24.57 15.20
CA ASN A 133 -3.18 25.38 15.82
C ASN A 133 -3.76 26.37 14.81
N PRO A 134 -5.10 26.57 14.78
CA PRO A 134 -6.10 25.91 15.62
C PRO A 134 -6.37 24.45 15.18
N TYR A 135 -6.81 23.58 16.08
CA TYR A 135 -7.02 22.16 15.75
C TYR A 135 -7.93 21.89 14.54
N PRO A 136 -9.03 22.64 14.30
CA PRO A 136 -9.84 22.46 13.09
C PRO A 136 -9.04 22.61 11.79
N LEU A 137 -7.98 23.44 11.78
CA LEU A 137 -7.07 23.53 10.64
C LEU A 137 -6.29 22.23 10.46
N ALA A 138 -5.73 21.67 11.54
CA ALA A 138 -5.00 20.41 11.51
C ALA A 138 -5.87 19.26 10.96
N MET A 139 -7.11 19.17 11.46
CA MET A 139 -8.08 18.18 11.02
C MET A 139 -8.49 18.41 9.56
N GLY A 140 -8.77 19.66 9.18
CA GLY A 140 -9.13 20.01 7.80
C GLY A 140 -8.02 19.67 6.80
N LEU A 141 -6.76 19.90 7.14
CA LEU A 141 -5.62 19.49 6.31
C LEU A 141 -5.53 17.97 6.16
N HIS A 142 -5.79 17.22 7.22
CA HIS A 142 -5.83 15.76 7.16
C HIS A 142 -6.93 15.25 6.23
N ILE A 143 -8.16 15.74 6.41
CA ILE A 143 -9.30 15.37 5.56
C ILE A 143 -9.03 15.75 4.09
N LEU A 144 -8.57 16.97 3.83
CA LEU A 144 -8.24 17.42 2.47
C LEU A 144 -7.18 16.53 1.81
N SER A 145 -6.16 16.09 2.57
CA SER A 145 -5.13 15.19 2.03
C SER A 145 -5.69 13.82 1.67
N ILE A 146 -6.66 13.31 2.44
CA ILE A 146 -7.36 12.05 2.17
C ILE A 146 -8.28 12.19 0.96
N GLU A 147 -9.05 13.27 0.87
CA GLU A 147 -9.92 13.54 -0.27
C GLU A 147 -9.12 13.59 -1.57
N LEU A 148 -7.98 14.28 -1.56
CA LEU A 148 -7.06 14.32 -2.70
C LEU A 148 -6.52 12.94 -3.06
N LEU A 149 -6.11 12.15 -2.06
CA LEU A 149 -5.69 10.76 -2.27
C LEU A 149 -6.82 9.95 -2.92
N LEU A 150 -8.05 10.02 -2.42
CA LEU A 150 -9.19 9.23 -2.91
C LEU A 150 -9.61 9.61 -4.33
N VAL A 151 -9.60 10.89 -4.67
CA VAL A 151 -9.93 11.37 -6.03
C VAL A 151 -8.91 10.85 -7.05
N LEU A 152 -7.62 10.84 -6.70
CA LEU A 152 -6.54 10.40 -7.59
C LEU A 152 -6.24 8.90 -7.50
N PHE A 153 -6.75 8.22 -6.46
CA PHE A 153 -6.53 6.80 -6.22
C PHE A 153 -6.79 5.93 -7.46
N PRO A 154 -7.95 6.03 -8.16
CA PRO A 154 -8.27 5.15 -9.27
C PRO A 154 -7.46 5.42 -10.54
N PHE A 155 -6.79 6.57 -10.62
CA PHE A 155 -6.09 7.03 -11.82
C PHE A 155 -4.57 6.99 -11.67
N THR A 156 -4.07 6.42 -10.58
CA THR A 156 -2.63 6.35 -10.30
C THR A 156 -2.16 4.94 -9.97
N LYS A 157 -0.85 4.76 -9.82
CA LYS A 157 -0.18 3.54 -9.31
C LYS A 157 -0.71 3.08 -7.95
N LEU A 158 -1.50 3.88 -7.24
CA LEU A 158 -2.23 3.46 -6.03
C LEU A 158 -3.23 2.33 -6.29
N MET A 159 -3.75 2.19 -7.52
CA MET A 159 -4.63 1.08 -7.87
C MET A 159 -4.04 -0.31 -7.67
N HIS A 160 -2.72 -0.42 -7.48
CA HIS A 160 -2.09 -1.68 -7.07
C HIS A 160 -2.74 -2.30 -5.83
N THR A 161 -3.36 -1.52 -4.93
CA THR A 161 -4.09 -2.05 -3.78
C THR A 161 -5.18 -3.05 -4.19
N PHE A 162 -5.86 -2.81 -5.32
CA PHE A 162 -6.87 -3.73 -5.85
C PHE A 162 -6.30 -4.65 -6.94
N THR A 163 -5.48 -4.10 -7.85
CA THR A 163 -5.00 -4.85 -9.02
C THR A 163 -3.97 -5.91 -8.65
N LEU A 164 -3.31 -5.84 -7.49
CA LEU A 164 -2.41 -6.88 -6.98
C LEU A 164 -3.06 -8.26 -7.00
N PHE A 165 -4.27 -8.37 -6.43
CA PHE A 165 -4.96 -9.65 -6.30
C PHE A 165 -5.39 -10.19 -7.66
N LEU A 166 -5.93 -9.31 -8.51
CA LEU A 166 -6.35 -9.66 -9.87
C LEU A 166 -5.16 -10.12 -10.73
N ALA A 167 -4.05 -9.37 -10.69
CA ALA A 167 -2.84 -9.70 -11.44
C ALA A 167 -2.23 -11.02 -10.98
N ARG A 168 -2.18 -11.28 -9.66
CA ARG A 168 -1.67 -12.56 -9.14
C ARG A 168 -2.55 -13.74 -9.53
N TRP A 169 -3.87 -13.60 -9.41
CA TRP A 169 -4.80 -14.62 -9.83
C TRP A 169 -4.66 -14.93 -11.33
N TYR A 170 -4.64 -13.89 -12.16
CA TYR A 170 -4.50 -14.02 -13.62
C TYR A 170 -3.20 -14.74 -14.02
N ASN A 171 -2.07 -14.36 -13.41
CA ASN A 171 -0.78 -15.00 -13.69
C ASN A 171 -0.77 -16.46 -13.23
N GLY A 172 -1.30 -16.76 -12.04
CA GLY A 172 -1.43 -18.14 -11.55
C GLY A 172 -2.33 -19.00 -12.43
N ALA A 173 -3.48 -18.46 -12.84
CA ALA A 173 -4.42 -19.12 -13.73
C ALA A 173 -3.79 -19.44 -15.10
N MET A 174 -3.05 -18.49 -15.68
CA MET A 174 -2.34 -18.67 -16.94
C MET A 174 -1.23 -19.73 -16.86
N SER A 175 -0.49 -19.79 -15.75
CA SER A 175 0.51 -20.84 -15.50
C SER A 175 -0.16 -22.21 -15.33
N GLY A 176 -1.23 -22.27 -14.55
CA GLY A 176 -2.06 -23.46 -14.35
C GLY A 176 -2.60 -24.03 -15.66
N ARG A 177 -3.16 -23.17 -16.53
CA ARG A 177 -3.63 -23.57 -17.88
C ARG A 177 -2.53 -24.21 -18.71
N ARG A 178 -1.29 -23.74 -18.57
CA ARG A 178 -0.10 -24.22 -19.30
C ARG A 178 0.55 -25.44 -18.66
N GLY A 179 0.09 -25.88 -17.49
CA GLY A 179 0.70 -26.96 -16.72
C GLY A 179 2.06 -26.57 -16.12
N VAL A 180 2.31 -25.27 -15.92
CA VAL A 180 3.53 -24.75 -15.30
C VAL A 180 3.24 -24.44 -13.84
N GLU A 181 4.12 -24.87 -12.94
CA GLU A 181 3.97 -24.55 -11.52
C GLU A 181 4.17 -23.06 -11.26
N SER A 182 3.29 -22.51 -10.43
CA SER A 182 3.27 -21.10 -10.01
C SER A 182 3.62 -20.93 -8.54
#